data_AF-A0A4Y4B5U7-F1
#
_entry.id   AF-A0A4Y4B5U7-F1
#
_cell.length_a   1.000
_cell.length_b   1.000
_cell.length_c   1.000
_cell.angle_alpha   90.00
_cell.angle_beta   90.00
_cell.angle_gamma   90.00
#
_symmetry.space_group_name_H-M   'P 1'
#
loop_
_entity.id
_entity.type
_entity.pdbx_description
1 polymer ?
#
loop_
_entity_poly.entity_id
_entity_poly.type
_entity_poly.pdbx_seq_one_letter_code
_entity_poly.pdbx_strand_id
1 'polypeptide(L)' 'MNTNLIRFAGPASVGPYEKTPPPSAAERAERACPLCGAPMTKHEIDRTGPKTLVHCP' A
#
# COMPACT_ATOMS: atom_id res chain seq x y z
N MET A 1 -8.65 15.59 17.98
CA MET A 1 -8.48 14.43 18.90
C MET A 1 -7.08 13.82 18.86
N ASN A 2 -6.46 13.60 17.68
CA ASN A 2 -5.11 13.01 17.62
C ASN A 2 -4.00 13.79 18.34
N THR A 3 -4.05 15.13 18.34
CA THR A 3 -2.98 15.96 18.93
C THR A 3 -2.81 15.75 20.43
N ASN A 4 -3.91 15.55 21.17
CA ASN A 4 -3.86 15.33 22.61
C ASN A 4 -3.32 13.94 22.96
N LEU A 5 -3.66 12.94 22.14
CA LEU A 5 -3.15 11.57 22.28
C LEU A 5 -1.63 11.51 22.07
N ILE A 6 -1.11 12.18 21.04
CA ILE A 6 0.34 12.22 20.75
C ILE A 6 1.14 12.86 21.89
N ARG A 7 0.61 13.90 22.54
CA ARG A 7 1.26 14.53 23.69
C ARG A 7 1.38 13.61 24.91
N PHE A 8 0.38 12.76 25.12
CA PHE A 8 0.33 11.89 26.30
C PHE A 8 1.03 10.54 26.08
N ALA A 9 0.80 9.91 24.92
CA ALA A 9 1.34 8.59 24.59
C ALA A 9 2.71 8.65 23.87
N GLY A 10 3.12 9.84 23.43
CA GLY A 10 4.28 10.03 22.57
C GLY A 10 3.96 9.83 21.08
N PRO A 11 4.93 10.13 20.19
CA PRO A 11 4.79 9.87 18.76
C PRO A 11 4.75 8.36 18.49
N ALA A 12 4.23 7.97 17.32
CA ALA A 12 4.27 6.58 16.90
C ALA A 12 5.71 6.06 16.90
N SER A 13 5.94 4.93 17.57
CA SER A 13 7.22 4.22 17.53
C SER A 13 7.41 3.59 16.15
N VAL A 14 8.09 4.33 15.28
CA VAL A 14 8.39 3.96 13.87
C VAL A 14 9.51 2.92 13.72
N GLY A 15 10.05 2.41 14.84
CA GLY A 15 11.20 1.50 14.86
C GLY A 15 12.46 2.13 14.26
N PRO A 16 13.56 1.38 14.14
CA PRO A 16 14.62 1.76 13.20
C PRO A 16 13.98 1.82 11.81
N TYR A 17 14.05 2.98 11.16
CA TYR A 17 13.65 3.05 9.77
C TYR A 17 14.53 2.08 8.98
N GLU A 18 13.89 1.17 8.27
CA GLU A 18 14.58 0.31 7.34
C GLU A 18 15.28 1.23 6.31
N LYS A 19 16.61 1.14 6.25
CA LYS A 19 17.41 1.99 5.34
C LYS A 19 17.27 1.53 3.90
N THR A 20 16.85 0.29 3.70
CA THR A 20 16.55 -0.26 2.39
C THR A 20 15.42 0.55 1.77
N PRO A 21 15.64 1.18 0.59
CA PRO A 21 14.59 1.89 -0.10
C PRO A 21 13.40 0.96 -0.38
N PRO A 22 12.16 1.46 -0.30
CA PRO A 22 11.02 0.67 -0.71
C PRO A 22 11.15 0.30 -2.20
N PRO A 23 10.56 -0.82 -2.63
CA PRO A 23 10.50 -1.19 -4.04
C PRO A 23 9.80 -0.08 -4.85
N SER A 24 10.28 0.14 -6.06
CA SER A 24 9.71 1.07 -7.02
C SER A 24 8.26 0.72 -7.36
N ALA A 25 7.53 1.65 -7.98
CA ALA A 25 6.18 1.39 -8.44
C ALA A 25 6.12 0.23 -9.46
N ALA A 26 7.12 0.12 -10.34
CA ALA A 26 7.22 -0.95 -11.32
C ALA A 26 7.44 -2.32 -10.66
N GLU A 27 8.41 -2.42 -9.75
CA GLU A 27 8.70 -3.65 -9.00
C GLU A 27 7.50 -4.10 -8.15
N ARG A 28 6.73 -3.15 -7.60
CA ARG A 28 5.48 -3.48 -6.90
C ARG A 28 4.39 -3.99 -7.84
N ALA A 29 4.29 -3.45 -9.05
CA ALA A 29 3.28 -3.86 -10.03
C ALA A 29 3.54 -5.26 -10.60
N GLU A 30 4.79 -5.71 -10.62
CA GLU A 30 5.15 -7.07 -11.04
C GLU A 30 4.77 -8.15 -10.02
N ARG A 31 4.49 -7.78 -8.77
CA ARG A 31 4.09 -8.73 -7.73
C ARG A 31 2.76 -9.39 -8.08
N ALA A 32 2.66 -10.66 -7.72
CA ALA A 32 1.45 -11.46 -7.92
C ALA A 32 0.29 -10.93 -7.09
N CYS A 33 -0.90 -10.91 -7.69
CA CYS A 33 -2.16 -10.71 -7.00
C CYS A 33 -2.38 -11.85 -6.00
N PRO A 34 -2.74 -11.57 -4.73
CA PRO A 34 -2.91 -12.59 -3.71
C PRO A 34 -4.15 -13.48 -3.94
N LEU A 35 -5.03 -13.12 -4.87
CA LEU A 35 -6.25 -13.86 -5.18
C LEU A 35 -6.07 -14.80 -6.38
N CYS A 36 -5.52 -14.30 -7.49
CA CYS A 36 -5.41 -15.06 -8.74
C CYS A 36 -3.97 -15.46 -9.12
N GLY A 37 -2.95 -14.94 -8.44
CA GLY A 37 -1.54 -15.22 -8.70
C GLY A 37 -0.94 -14.52 -9.94
N ALA A 38 -1.76 -13.91 -10.79
CA ALA A 38 -1.26 -13.15 -11.95
C ALA A 38 -0.59 -11.82 -11.52
N PRO A 39 0.39 -11.29 -12.28
CA PRO A 39 0.99 -9.99 -12.00
C PRO A 39 -0.06 -8.86 -11.92
N MET A 40 0.10 -7.93 -10.98
CA MET A 40 -0.81 -6.77 -10.85
C MET A 40 -0.83 -5.88 -12.11
N THR A 41 0.21 -5.92 -12.95
CA THR A 41 0.23 -5.26 -14.27
C THR A 41 -0.83 -5.78 -15.25
N LYS A 42 -1.38 -6.99 -15.04
CA LYS A 42 -2.43 -7.56 -15.88
C LYS A 42 -3.85 -7.22 -15.41
N HIS A 43 -4.00 -6.51 -14.30
CA HIS A 43 -5.30 -6.19 -13.72
C HIS A 43 -5.81 -4.86 -14.26
N GLU A 44 -7.11 -4.77 -14.48
CA GLU A 44 -7.77 -3.50 -14.72
C GLU A 44 -8.10 -2.85 -13.37
N ILE A 45 -7.67 -1.59 -13.19
CA ILE A 45 -7.92 -0.81 -11.97
C ILE A 45 -8.81 0.36 -12.32
N ASP A 46 -10.09 0.26 -11.96
CA ASP A 46 -11.06 1.34 -12.11
C ASP A 46 -10.99 2.30 -10.90
N ARG A 47 -10.70 3.57 -11.18
CA ARG A 47 -10.60 4.65 -10.18
C ARG A 47 -11.67 5.73 -10.36
N THR A 48 -12.67 5.50 -11.21
CA THR A 48 -13.70 6.50 -11.53
C THR A 48 -14.74 6.65 -10.42
N GLY A 49 -15.00 5.57 -9.67
CA GLY A 49 -15.96 5.54 -8.58
C GLY A 49 -15.42 5.99 -7.22
N PRO A 50 -16.30 6.11 -6.20
CA PRO A 50 -15.91 6.42 -4.81
C PRO A 50 -15.07 5.30 -4.16
N LYS A 51 -15.06 4.11 -4.75
CA LYS A 51 -14.23 2.98 -4.36
C LYS A 51 -13.44 2.51 -5.56
N THR A 52 -12.13 2.34 -5.37
CA THR A 52 -11.28 1.69 -6.37
C THR A 52 -11.69 0.24 -6.51
N LEU A 53 -11.96 -0.18 -7.74
CA LEU A 53 -12.23 -1.58 -8.10
C LEU A 53 -11.03 -2.15 -8.84
N VAL A 54 -10.75 -3.43 -8.61
CA VAL A 54 -9.68 -4.18 -9.27
C VAL A 54 -10.29 -5.44 -9.87
N HIS A 55 -10.14 -5.61 -11.18
CA HIS A 55 -10.62 -6.78 -11.89
C HIS A 55 -9.44 -7.71 -12.22
N CYS A 56 -9.58 -8.99 -11.85
CA CYS A 56 -8.62 -10.01 -12.23
C CYS A 56 -8.70 -10.29 -13.75
N PRO A 57 -7.57 -10.62 -14.39
CA PRO A 57 -7.56 -11.07 -15.80
C PRO A 57 -8.25 -12.42 -15.99
#